data_AF-A0A9P3GGF4-F1
#
_entry.id   AF-A0A9P3GGF4-F1
#
_cell.length_a   1.000
_cell.length_b   1.000
_cell.length_c   1.000
_cell.angle_alpha   90.00
_cell.angle_beta   90.00
_cell.angle_gamma   90.00
#
_symmetry.space_group_name_H-M   'P 1'
#
loop_
_entity.id
_entity.type
_entity.pdbx_description
1 polymer ?
#
loop_
_entity_poly.entity_id
_entity_poly.type
_entity_poly.pdbx_seq_one_letter_code
_entity_poly.pdbx_strand_id
1 'polypeptide(L)'
;MLLTTVFAKIGPPPDKQRRRLEYPIEMLAPLMTLGPTSWNRLIYEIYDHAGGTDLRYERLCILAALDQLALTAHSSTWRTLEEAGFVDLQQRCIADKYICGFTREQLASASGSWVSDFIALALGLFMTSIDRWTTLHKSPGDPRCAQGLDMLQYAVVPVFDKLWDVRDPFLLSHAVCTITTDRVYNSLHGCLAALGAMAALTLKESRPIDIANTRIPHVQLIIWMHNSVQKLRNRALENLTEIVCDRDSQWDAFFRSIAQDGVSQEQITASILDDFADENVINYSLFNVASFSIVRDEAHARERLPPPVSSEPQLGAYTLAAARRQICLGSDSEVSAHDILLSMFTIFKRETTAAGSTPDRQIYGFLDLFCQYAMIQITAAAGQRSHGPERLNEVIPWWFPRLSKLDRNDNRAKTVAMRRHLRKSWQNIADELKRKRLPQQDTNWSVFSFLWKKVGSLIPPVSEDTGEAPFGLLQRCGWSECLCSVHKPAHKMHVCKGCWLVAYCGSRCQANDWEKGGHKRHCRRRTA
;
A
#
# COMPACT_ATOMS: atom_id res chain seq x y z
N MET A 1 45.65 -7.28 14.73
CA MET A 1 46.38 -8.57 14.78
C MET A 1 45.42 -9.74 14.55
N LEU A 2 44.24 -9.77 15.19
CA LEU A 2 43.23 -10.81 14.94
C LEU A 2 42.69 -10.73 13.50
N LEU A 3 42.30 -9.53 13.04
CA LEU A 3 41.93 -9.29 11.63
C LEU A 3 43.03 -9.70 10.67
N THR A 4 44.29 -9.33 10.95
CA THR A 4 45.45 -9.71 10.13
C THR A 4 45.62 -11.21 10.04
N THR A 5 45.41 -11.95 11.14
CA THR A 5 45.44 -13.42 11.16
C THR A 5 44.25 -14.03 10.41
N VAL A 6 43.07 -13.43 10.51
CA VAL A 6 41.87 -13.85 9.76
C VAL A 6 42.07 -13.62 8.26
N PHE A 7 42.53 -12.44 7.84
CA PHE A 7 42.86 -12.12 6.45
C PHE A 7 44.01 -12.96 5.92
N ALA A 8 45.03 -13.25 6.73
CA ALA A 8 46.13 -14.14 6.34
C ALA A 8 45.66 -15.60 6.16
N LYS A 9 44.63 -16.04 6.91
CA LYS A 9 44.03 -17.37 6.74
C LYS A 9 43.03 -17.44 5.59
N ILE A 10 42.32 -16.35 5.30
CA ILE A 10 41.30 -16.29 4.24
C ILE A 10 41.95 -16.03 2.86
N GLY A 11 43.05 -15.28 2.81
CA GLY A 11 43.68 -14.83 1.56
C GLY A 11 42.90 -13.71 0.86
N PRO A 12 43.53 -12.94 -0.05
CA PRO A 12 42.81 -11.95 -0.84
C PRO A 12 41.88 -12.64 -1.84
N PRO A 13 40.69 -12.08 -2.12
CA PRO A 13 39.81 -12.64 -3.13
C PRO A 13 40.44 -12.55 -4.53
N PRO A 14 40.39 -13.62 -5.35
CA PRO A 14 40.99 -13.58 -6.69
C PRO A 14 40.29 -12.53 -7.58
N ASP A 15 41.06 -11.82 -8.42
CA ASP A 15 40.61 -10.62 -9.15
C ASP A 15 39.31 -10.77 -9.96
N LYS A 16 38.96 -11.99 -10.39
CA LYS A 16 37.71 -12.28 -11.13
C LYS A 16 36.48 -12.54 -10.22
N GLN A 17 36.68 -12.79 -8.92
CA GLN A 17 35.61 -13.01 -7.92
C GLN A 17 35.19 -11.74 -7.17
N ARG A 18 35.87 -10.60 -7.32
CA ARG A 18 35.47 -9.32 -6.72
C ARG A 18 34.00 -8.93 -7.00
N ARG A 19 33.40 -9.48 -8.07
CA ARG A 19 31.99 -9.22 -8.44
C ARG A 19 30.98 -10.20 -7.83
N ARG A 20 31.40 -11.30 -7.20
CA ARG A 20 30.53 -12.34 -6.61
C ARG A 20 31.20 -12.99 -5.38
N LEU A 21 31.67 -12.17 -4.45
CA LEU A 21 32.40 -12.59 -3.24
C LEU A 21 31.56 -13.50 -2.33
N GLU A 22 31.45 -14.78 -2.69
CA GLU A 22 31.00 -15.87 -1.84
C GLU A 22 32.23 -16.41 -1.11
N TYR A 23 32.46 -15.97 0.13
CA TYR A 23 33.39 -16.68 1.00
C TYR A 23 32.75 -18.02 1.38
N PRO A 24 33.40 -19.18 1.13
CA PRO A 24 32.87 -20.46 1.57
C PRO A 24 32.68 -20.43 3.09
N ILE A 25 31.49 -20.81 3.57
CA ILE A 25 31.13 -20.82 5.00
C ILE A 25 32.17 -21.61 5.81
N GLU A 26 32.75 -22.64 5.20
CA GLU A 26 33.79 -23.49 5.76
C GLU A 26 35.05 -22.72 6.16
N MET A 27 35.39 -21.64 5.44
CA MET A 27 36.56 -20.80 5.76
C MET A 27 36.36 -19.96 7.02
N LEU A 28 35.11 -19.75 7.43
CA LEU A 28 34.76 -18.93 8.58
C LEU A 28 34.38 -19.77 9.81
N ALA A 29 34.24 -21.09 9.67
CA ALA A 29 33.99 -22.01 10.77
C ALA A 29 34.93 -21.85 11.99
N PRO A 30 36.24 -21.53 11.83
CA PRO A 30 37.11 -21.27 12.98
C PRO A 30 36.68 -20.07 13.83
N LEU A 31 36.00 -19.07 13.24
CA LEU A 31 35.49 -17.92 13.97
C LEU A 31 34.38 -18.31 14.95
N MET A 32 33.64 -19.38 14.68
CA MET A 32 32.57 -19.88 15.55
C MET A 32 33.09 -20.45 16.88
N THR A 33 34.39 -20.76 16.97
CA THR A 33 35.02 -21.19 18.22
C THR A 33 35.49 -20.02 19.10
N LEU A 34 35.40 -18.78 18.60
CA LEU A 34 35.75 -17.60 19.37
C LEU A 34 34.73 -17.36 20.48
N GLY A 35 35.22 -17.08 21.69
CA GLY A 35 34.38 -16.64 22.80
C GLY A 35 33.82 -15.22 22.58
N PRO A 36 32.74 -14.84 23.28
CA PRO A 36 32.11 -13.51 23.25
C PRO A 36 33.07 -12.31 23.18
N THR A 37 34.09 -12.30 24.04
CA THR A 37 35.08 -11.22 24.11
C THR A 37 35.91 -11.07 22.83
N SER A 38 36.23 -12.19 22.18
CA SER A 38 36.99 -12.19 20.92
C SER A 38 36.14 -11.71 19.75
N TRP A 39 34.84 -12.01 19.76
CA TRP A 39 33.88 -11.46 18.81
C TRP A 39 33.73 -9.95 18.94
N ASN A 40 33.54 -9.45 20.16
CA ASN A 40 33.46 -8.01 20.40
C ASN A 40 34.73 -7.31 19.93
N ARG A 41 35.90 -7.85 20.28
CA ARG A 41 37.19 -7.30 19.83
C ARG A 41 37.30 -7.28 18.30
N LEU A 42 36.90 -8.35 17.62
CA LEU A 42 36.91 -8.41 16.16
C LEU A 42 36.02 -7.31 15.55
N ILE A 43 34.80 -7.12 16.07
CA ILE A 43 33.91 -6.06 15.58
C ILE A 43 34.44 -4.67 15.93
N TYR A 44 35.00 -4.46 17.13
CA TYR A 44 35.64 -3.20 17.49
C TYR A 44 36.82 -2.89 16.56
N GLU A 45 37.65 -3.87 16.21
CA GLU A 45 38.71 -3.70 15.22
C GLU A 45 38.13 -3.37 13.83
N ILE A 46 36.97 -3.92 13.46
CA ILE A 46 36.22 -3.55 12.24
C ILE A 46 35.67 -2.12 12.33
N TYR A 47 35.17 -1.71 13.49
CA TYR A 47 34.50 -0.43 13.76
C TYR A 47 35.49 0.75 13.81
N ASP A 48 36.62 0.58 14.50
CA ASP A 48 37.54 1.67 14.85
C ASP A 48 38.41 2.13 13.67
N HIS A 49 38.72 1.23 12.73
CA HIS A 49 39.56 1.59 11.60
C HIS A 49 38.76 2.26 10.46
N ALA A 50 38.61 3.57 10.46
CA ALA A 50 38.04 4.31 9.33
C ALA A 50 39.01 4.35 8.11
N GLY A 51 39.13 3.24 7.39
CA GLY A 51 39.87 3.18 6.13
C GLY A 51 39.12 3.85 4.96
N GLY A 52 39.80 3.94 3.80
CA GLY A 52 39.19 4.36 2.53
C GLY A 52 38.00 3.48 2.11
N THR A 53 37.26 3.90 1.09
CA THR A 53 36.01 3.26 0.63
C THR A 53 36.14 1.76 0.35
N ASP A 54 37.26 1.31 -0.22
CA ASP A 54 37.51 -0.10 -0.52
C ASP A 54 37.59 -0.97 0.74
N LEU A 55 38.24 -0.45 1.80
CA LEU A 55 38.33 -1.14 3.09
C LEU A 55 36.97 -1.21 3.80
N ARG A 56 36.05 -0.28 3.52
CA ARG A 56 34.69 -0.34 4.05
C ARG A 56 33.89 -1.48 3.40
N TYR A 57 34.04 -1.66 2.09
CA TYR A 57 33.40 -2.74 1.34
C TYR A 57 33.81 -4.12 1.86
N GLU A 58 35.11 -4.38 1.93
CA GLU A 58 35.65 -5.68 2.39
C GLU A 58 35.15 -6.04 3.79
N ARG A 59 35.06 -5.06 4.68
CA ARG A 59 34.60 -5.29 6.06
C ARG A 59 33.12 -5.49 6.18
N LEU A 60 32.31 -4.83 5.36
CA LEU A 60 30.90 -5.15 5.30
C LEU A 60 30.70 -6.58 4.78
N CYS A 61 31.49 -7.04 3.81
CA CYS A 61 31.46 -8.45 3.39
C CYS A 61 31.84 -9.40 4.53
N ILE A 62 32.80 -9.03 5.37
CA ILE A 62 33.11 -9.80 6.59
C ILE A 62 31.90 -9.82 7.51
N LEU A 63 31.32 -8.66 7.85
CA LEU A 63 30.10 -8.60 8.66
C LEU A 63 28.96 -9.43 8.05
N ALA A 64 28.83 -9.43 6.73
CA ALA A 64 27.84 -10.23 6.02
C ALA A 64 28.06 -11.72 6.22
N ALA A 65 29.30 -12.15 6.10
CA ALA A 65 29.65 -13.55 6.26
C ALA A 65 29.54 -14.00 7.72
N LEU A 66 29.83 -13.11 8.68
CA LEU A 66 29.60 -13.35 10.11
C LEU A 66 28.09 -13.46 10.41
N ASP A 67 27.26 -12.61 9.81
CA ASP A 67 25.80 -12.67 9.94
C ASP A 67 25.25 -13.98 9.37
N GLN A 68 25.70 -14.39 8.17
CA GLN A 68 25.32 -15.68 7.56
C GLN A 68 25.74 -16.88 8.41
N LEU A 69 26.96 -16.88 8.93
CA LEU A 69 27.39 -17.90 9.90
C LEU A 69 26.47 -17.93 11.10
N ALA A 70 26.19 -16.76 11.66
CA ALA A 70 25.35 -16.65 12.82
C ALA A 70 23.93 -17.17 12.51
N LEU A 71 23.35 -16.86 11.34
CA LEU A 71 22.05 -17.39 10.87
C LEU A 71 21.99 -18.90 10.84
N THR A 72 23.06 -19.56 10.39
CA THR A 72 23.15 -21.02 10.40
C THR A 72 23.43 -21.62 11.78
N ALA A 73 23.85 -20.79 12.75
CA ALA A 73 24.17 -21.25 14.10
C ALA A 73 22.92 -21.62 14.90
N HIS A 74 23.07 -22.60 15.80
CA HIS A 74 22.04 -23.02 16.74
C HIS A 74 21.55 -21.84 17.60
N SER A 75 20.30 -21.87 18.05
CA SER A 75 19.66 -20.77 18.83
C SER A 75 20.45 -20.39 20.08
N SER A 76 21.14 -21.36 20.70
CA SER A 76 22.03 -21.12 21.85
C SER A 76 23.26 -20.28 21.49
N THR A 77 23.87 -20.51 20.33
CA THR A 77 25.05 -19.74 19.88
C THR A 77 24.65 -18.30 19.59
N TRP A 78 23.50 -18.09 18.97
CA TRP A 78 22.99 -16.74 18.76
C TRP A 78 22.72 -16.02 20.08
N ARG A 79 22.09 -16.69 21.06
CA ARG A 79 21.89 -16.10 22.40
C ARG A 79 23.21 -15.70 23.06
N THR A 80 24.26 -16.51 22.90
CA THR A 80 25.60 -16.16 23.39
C THR A 80 26.18 -14.93 22.68
N LEU A 81 25.98 -14.78 21.37
CA LEU A 81 26.40 -13.58 20.61
C LEU A 81 25.59 -12.35 21.03
N GLU A 82 24.28 -12.50 21.20
CA GLU A 82 23.37 -11.48 21.69
C GLU A 82 23.80 -10.98 23.08
N GLU A 83 24.03 -11.87 24.03
CA GLU A 83 24.49 -11.56 25.39
C GLU A 83 25.89 -10.94 25.41
N ALA A 84 26.70 -11.19 24.37
CA ALA A 84 27.97 -10.51 24.17
C ALA A 84 27.82 -9.06 23.70
N GLY A 85 26.63 -8.63 23.25
CA GLY A 85 26.41 -7.33 22.61
C GLY A 85 26.78 -7.30 21.13
N PHE A 86 26.94 -8.48 20.49
CA PHE A 86 27.28 -8.58 19.06
C PHE A 86 26.27 -7.83 18.18
N VAL A 87 24.97 -8.03 18.43
CA VAL A 87 23.90 -7.44 17.63
C VAL A 87 23.90 -5.92 17.73
N ASP A 88 24.05 -5.37 18.95
CA ASP A 88 24.12 -3.91 19.17
C ASP A 88 25.33 -3.30 18.46
N LEU A 89 26.50 -3.91 18.64
CA LEU A 89 27.72 -3.40 18.03
C LEU A 89 27.69 -3.51 16.51
N GLN A 90 27.14 -4.60 15.95
CA GLN A 90 26.95 -4.77 14.51
C GLN A 90 25.99 -3.72 13.96
N GLN A 91 24.84 -3.50 14.60
CA GLN A 91 23.84 -2.52 14.19
C GLN A 91 24.39 -1.10 14.22
N ARG A 92 25.07 -0.71 15.29
CA ARG A 92 25.76 0.60 15.37
C ARG A 92 26.84 0.74 14.32
N CYS A 93 27.63 -0.32 14.08
CA CYS A 93 28.65 -0.29 13.05
C CYS A 93 28.04 -0.07 11.65
N ILE A 94 26.98 -0.80 11.33
CA ILE A 94 26.24 -0.66 10.08
C ILE A 94 25.64 0.74 9.94
N ALA A 95 24.90 1.20 10.95
CA ALA A 95 24.28 2.52 10.94
C ALA A 95 25.34 3.63 10.87
N ASP A 96 26.25 3.71 11.82
CA ASP A 96 27.18 4.85 11.98
C ASP A 96 28.24 4.90 10.87
N LYS A 97 28.85 3.77 10.53
CA LYS A 97 30.06 3.74 9.67
C LYS A 97 29.73 3.43 8.22
N TYR A 98 28.73 2.58 7.98
CA TYR A 98 28.46 2.04 6.66
C TYR A 98 27.23 2.65 5.99
N ILE A 99 26.30 3.25 6.73
CA ILE A 99 25.20 4.00 6.13
C ILE A 99 25.42 5.51 6.35
N CYS A 100 25.51 5.93 7.61
CA CYS A 100 25.66 7.33 8.01
C CYS A 100 27.08 7.87 7.81
N GLY A 101 28.08 6.99 7.72
CA GLY A 101 29.49 7.35 7.63
C GLY A 101 29.93 7.84 6.25
N PHE A 102 29.05 7.82 5.25
CA PHE A 102 29.30 8.44 3.96
C PHE A 102 28.92 9.92 3.98
N THR A 103 29.74 10.76 3.35
CA THR A 103 29.40 12.16 3.08
C THR A 103 28.41 12.26 1.93
N ARG A 104 27.70 13.39 1.83
CA ARG A 104 26.78 13.66 0.71
C ARG A 104 27.54 13.61 -0.61
N GLU A 105 28.75 14.15 -0.64
CA GLU A 105 29.64 14.18 -1.79
C GLU A 105 30.08 12.77 -2.17
N GLN A 106 30.42 11.90 -1.22
CA GLN A 106 30.76 10.50 -1.49
C GLN A 106 29.57 9.73 -2.09
N LEU A 107 28.37 9.96 -1.58
CA LEU A 107 27.16 9.32 -2.11
C LEU A 107 26.85 9.87 -3.51
N ALA A 108 26.85 11.19 -3.70
CA ALA A 108 26.55 11.82 -4.98
C ALA A 108 27.62 11.52 -6.07
N SER A 109 28.90 11.47 -5.70
CA SER A 109 30.00 11.16 -6.64
C SER A 109 30.09 9.67 -6.97
N ALA A 110 29.60 8.79 -6.10
CA ALA A 110 29.53 7.36 -6.33
C ALA A 110 28.35 6.97 -7.23
N SER A 111 28.25 7.62 -8.39
CA SER A 111 27.34 7.33 -9.50
C SER A 111 27.50 5.92 -10.12
N GLY A 112 28.21 5.01 -9.44
CA GLY A 112 28.38 3.61 -9.81
C GLY A 112 27.58 2.65 -8.92
N SER A 113 27.26 1.47 -9.48
CA SER A 113 26.39 0.47 -8.86
C SER A 113 26.79 -0.01 -7.46
N TRP A 114 28.08 0.07 -7.14
CA TRP A 114 28.62 -0.56 -5.95
C TRP A 114 28.18 0.10 -4.64
N VAL A 115 27.89 1.41 -4.61
CA VAL A 115 27.41 2.07 -3.38
C VAL A 115 25.97 1.67 -3.07
N SER A 116 25.10 1.59 -4.07
CA SER A 116 23.74 1.07 -3.87
C SER A 116 23.77 -0.41 -3.47
N ASP A 117 24.65 -1.21 -4.09
CA ASP A 117 24.84 -2.62 -3.71
C ASP A 117 25.32 -2.74 -2.26
N PHE A 118 26.26 -1.88 -1.88
CA PHE A 118 26.82 -1.81 -0.54
C PHE A 118 25.78 -1.40 0.51
N ILE A 119 25.01 -0.35 0.25
CA ILE A 119 23.93 0.11 1.14
C ILE A 119 22.85 -0.97 1.23
N ALA A 120 22.46 -1.58 0.11
CA ALA A 120 21.47 -2.66 0.10
C ALA A 120 21.96 -3.87 0.90
N LEU A 121 23.24 -4.25 0.78
CA LEU A 121 23.85 -5.30 1.59
C LEU A 121 23.82 -4.92 3.07
N ALA A 122 24.24 -3.70 3.41
CA ALA A 122 24.28 -3.21 4.78
C ALA A 122 22.90 -3.23 5.43
N LEU A 123 21.88 -2.74 4.73
CA LEU A 123 20.49 -2.78 5.17
C LEU A 123 19.96 -4.21 5.24
N GLY A 124 20.35 -5.08 4.31
CA GLY A 124 20.02 -6.51 4.34
C GLY A 124 20.50 -7.18 5.63
N LEU A 125 21.77 -7.01 5.97
CA LEU A 125 22.34 -7.51 7.23
C LEU A 125 21.63 -6.94 8.44
N PHE A 126 21.44 -5.61 8.43
CA PHE A 126 20.76 -4.92 9.50
C PHE A 126 19.36 -5.51 9.76
N MET A 127 18.57 -5.71 8.70
CA MET A 127 17.26 -6.33 8.80
C MET A 127 17.30 -7.78 9.29
N THR A 128 18.24 -8.57 8.81
CA THR A 128 18.36 -9.97 9.19
C THR A 128 18.69 -10.12 10.68
N SER A 129 19.57 -9.27 11.21
CA SER A 129 19.84 -9.22 12.65
C SER A 129 18.59 -8.82 13.46
N ILE A 130 17.78 -7.89 12.94
CA ILE A 130 16.53 -7.44 13.60
C ILE A 130 15.45 -8.52 13.57
N ASP A 131 15.17 -9.11 12.42
CA ASP A 131 14.13 -10.14 12.25
C ASP A 131 14.39 -11.32 13.19
N ARG A 132 15.66 -11.67 13.38
CA ARG A 132 16.05 -12.68 14.35
C ARG A 132 15.86 -12.25 15.79
N TRP A 133 16.22 -10.99 16.11
CA TRP A 133 15.98 -10.42 17.43
C TRP A 133 14.50 -10.46 17.79
N THR A 134 13.62 -9.96 16.92
CA THR A 134 12.17 -9.96 17.14
C THR A 134 11.61 -11.38 17.22
N THR A 135 12.18 -12.33 16.48
CA THR A 135 11.82 -13.76 16.58
C THR A 135 12.17 -14.38 17.93
N LEU A 136 13.24 -13.93 18.59
CA LEU A 136 13.67 -14.44 19.89
C LEU A 136 12.94 -13.77 21.05
N HIS A 137 12.58 -12.49 20.90
CA HIS A 137 11.98 -11.66 21.94
C HIS A 137 10.51 -11.34 21.65
N LYS A 138 9.71 -12.34 21.28
CA LYS A 138 8.30 -12.16 20.88
C LYS A 138 7.36 -11.68 21.99
N SER A 139 7.78 -11.72 23.26
CA SER A 139 6.91 -11.36 24.38
C SER A 139 6.97 -9.84 24.62
N PRO A 140 5.84 -9.12 24.55
CA PRO A 140 5.79 -7.68 24.86
C PRO A 140 6.26 -7.33 26.29
N GLY A 141 6.31 -8.33 27.18
CA GLY A 141 6.81 -8.17 28.55
C GLY A 141 8.30 -8.48 28.73
N ASP A 142 9.02 -8.88 27.68
CA ASP A 142 10.46 -9.13 27.75
C ASP A 142 11.23 -7.79 27.77
N PRO A 143 11.99 -7.46 28.84
CA PRO A 143 12.83 -6.26 28.87
C PRO A 143 13.82 -6.18 27.70
N ARG A 144 14.23 -7.33 27.15
CA ARG A 144 15.09 -7.39 25.96
C ARG A 144 14.35 -6.97 24.70
N CYS A 145 13.03 -7.17 24.62
CA CYS A 145 12.22 -6.61 23.53
C CYS A 145 12.35 -5.09 23.54
N ALA A 146 12.08 -4.43 24.68
CA ALA A 146 12.21 -2.99 24.82
C ALA A 146 13.62 -2.46 24.49
N GLN A 147 14.67 -3.15 24.94
CA GLN A 147 16.05 -2.80 24.58
C GLN A 147 16.30 -2.89 23.07
N GLY A 148 15.76 -3.92 22.41
CA GLY A 148 15.84 -4.05 20.95
C GLY A 148 15.10 -2.91 20.23
N LEU A 149 13.94 -2.49 20.74
CA LEU A 149 13.20 -1.35 20.20
C LEU A 149 13.97 -0.04 20.36
N ASP A 150 14.64 0.19 21.49
CA ASP A 150 15.48 1.38 21.70
C ASP A 150 16.69 1.38 20.75
N MET A 151 17.32 0.22 20.55
CA MET A 151 18.42 0.06 19.59
C MET A 151 17.96 0.29 18.15
N LEU A 152 16.79 -0.26 17.79
CA LEU A 152 16.15 -0.02 16.51
C LEU A 152 15.90 1.46 16.29
N GLN A 153 15.33 2.15 17.27
CA GLN A 153 15.12 3.58 17.18
C GLN A 153 16.44 4.34 16.98
N TYR A 154 17.47 4.02 17.77
CA TYR A 154 18.78 4.67 17.70
C TYR A 154 19.45 4.49 16.34
N ALA A 155 19.31 3.32 15.71
CA ALA A 155 19.97 3.01 14.45
C ALA A 155 19.12 3.37 13.22
N VAL A 156 17.81 3.13 13.26
CA VAL A 156 16.90 3.32 12.12
C VAL A 156 16.69 4.81 11.84
N VAL A 157 16.42 5.63 12.85
CA VAL A 157 16.11 7.06 12.61
C VAL A 157 17.25 7.79 11.89
N PRO A 158 18.52 7.71 12.35
CA PRO A 158 19.64 8.37 11.66
C PRO A 158 19.86 7.83 10.24
N VAL A 159 19.63 6.53 10.02
CA VAL A 159 19.72 5.92 8.68
C VAL A 159 18.73 6.57 7.73
N PHE A 160 17.46 6.72 8.13
CA PHE A 160 16.44 7.36 7.30
C PHE A 160 16.71 8.84 7.10
N ASP A 161 17.16 9.56 8.14
CA ASP A 161 17.53 10.97 8.03
C ASP A 161 18.66 11.18 7.03
N LYS A 162 19.71 10.34 7.12
CA LYS A 162 20.83 10.39 6.18
C LYS A 162 20.42 10.07 4.76
N LEU A 163 19.62 9.02 4.57
CA LEU A 163 19.13 8.62 3.24
C LEU A 163 18.26 9.71 2.62
N TRP A 164 17.50 10.44 3.42
CA TRP A 164 16.72 11.58 2.97
C TRP A 164 17.58 12.75 2.48
N ASP A 165 18.67 13.05 3.18
CA ASP A 165 19.64 14.09 2.79
C ASP A 165 20.29 13.80 1.42
N VAL A 166 20.38 12.52 1.05
CA VAL A 166 20.96 12.05 -0.22
C VAL A 166 19.93 11.43 -1.16
N ARG A 167 18.64 11.73 -0.98
CA ARG A 167 17.53 11.13 -1.74
C ARG A 167 17.67 11.29 -3.26
N ASP A 168 18.35 12.33 -3.71
CA ASP A 168 18.77 12.49 -5.11
C ASP A 168 20.27 12.18 -5.22
N PRO A 169 20.69 11.18 -6.03
CA PRO A 169 19.88 10.40 -6.97
C PRO A 169 19.30 9.07 -6.44
N PHE A 170 19.62 8.68 -5.21
CA PHE A 170 19.44 7.30 -4.75
C PHE A 170 17.99 6.81 -4.64
N LEU A 171 17.07 7.68 -4.25
CA LEU A 171 15.66 7.35 -4.03
C LEU A 171 14.75 7.91 -5.15
N LEU A 172 15.17 8.99 -5.81
CA LEU A 172 14.33 9.72 -6.78
C LEU A 172 14.67 9.45 -8.26
N SER A 173 15.93 9.11 -8.58
CA SER A 173 16.39 9.05 -9.97
C SER A 173 16.58 7.63 -10.47
N HIS A 174 15.62 7.15 -11.27
CA HIS A 174 15.82 5.96 -12.10
C HIS A 174 16.98 6.15 -13.11
N ALA A 175 17.28 7.40 -13.49
CA ALA A 175 18.25 7.73 -14.53
C ALA A 175 19.71 7.50 -14.10
N VAL A 176 20.05 7.73 -12.83
CA VAL A 176 21.38 7.40 -12.29
C VAL A 176 21.53 5.90 -12.04
N CYS A 177 20.42 5.19 -11.85
CA CYS A 177 20.37 3.72 -11.75
C CYS A 177 20.33 3.00 -13.10
N THR A 178 20.58 3.65 -14.24
CA THR A 178 20.65 2.95 -15.54
C THR A 178 21.81 1.94 -15.62
N ILE A 179 22.79 2.05 -14.73
CA ILE A 179 23.95 1.14 -14.62
C ILE A 179 23.66 0.00 -13.62
N THR A 180 22.77 0.19 -12.65
CA THR A 180 22.33 -0.84 -11.71
C THR A 180 21.15 -1.60 -12.29
N THR A 181 21.17 -2.93 -12.20
CA THR A 181 19.99 -3.72 -12.56
C THR A 181 18.82 -3.31 -11.67
N ASP A 182 17.59 -3.21 -12.19
CA ASP A 182 16.34 -2.96 -11.42
C ASP A 182 16.26 -3.77 -10.12
N ARG A 183 16.91 -4.95 -10.10
CA ARG A 183 17.08 -5.80 -8.92
C ARG A 183 17.69 -5.10 -7.71
N VAL A 184 18.75 -4.29 -7.89
CA VAL A 184 19.47 -3.64 -6.77
C VAL A 184 18.61 -2.53 -6.17
N TYR A 185 18.03 -1.70 -7.03
CA TYR A 185 17.11 -0.64 -6.62
C TYR A 185 15.89 -1.21 -5.87
N ASN A 186 15.29 -2.27 -6.41
CA ASN A 186 14.19 -2.97 -5.75
C ASN A 186 14.63 -3.68 -4.46
N SER A 187 15.86 -4.19 -4.38
CA SER A 187 16.40 -4.76 -3.15
C SER A 187 16.57 -3.68 -2.08
N LEU A 188 17.13 -2.52 -2.43
CA LEU A 188 17.27 -1.38 -1.54
C LEU A 188 15.90 -0.91 -1.03
N HIS A 189 14.96 -0.64 -1.94
CA HIS A 189 13.60 -0.24 -1.58
C HIS A 189 12.88 -1.31 -0.76
N GLY A 190 13.10 -2.59 -1.07
CA GLY A 190 12.60 -3.71 -0.28
C GLY A 190 13.14 -3.70 1.15
N CYS A 191 14.43 -3.42 1.32
CA CYS A 191 15.04 -3.32 2.64
C CYS A 191 14.48 -2.12 3.42
N LEU A 192 14.37 -0.96 2.77
CA LEU A 192 13.83 0.25 3.40
C LEU A 192 12.34 0.13 3.74
N ALA A 193 11.55 -0.54 2.90
CA ALA A 193 10.16 -0.84 3.21
C ALA A 193 10.03 -1.83 4.38
N ALA A 194 10.86 -2.87 4.43
CA ALA A 194 10.85 -3.79 5.57
C ALA A 194 11.31 -3.10 6.87
N LEU A 195 12.32 -2.21 6.80
CA LEU A 195 12.72 -1.38 7.93
C LEU A 195 11.63 -0.41 8.39
N GLY A 196 10.91 0.21 7.46
CA GLY A 196 9.75 1.03 7.76
C GLY A 196 8.66 0.24 8.48
N ALA A 197 8.40 -1.00 8.07
CA ALA A 197 7.43 -1.87 8.74
C ALA A 197 7.84 -2.19 10.19
N MET A 198 9.13 -2.48 10.40
CA MET A 198 9.65 -2.73 11.75
C MET A 198 9.62 -1.48 12.62
N ALA A 199 9.89 -0.31 12.04
CA ALA A 199 9.72 0.96 12.72
C ALA A 199 8.25 1.20 13.09
N ALA A 200 7.30 0.92 12.20
CA ALA A 200 5.86 1.04 12.47
C ALA A 200 5.42 0.17 13.66
N LEU A 201 5.86 -1.10 13.68
CA LEU A 201 5.62 -2.01 14.80
C LEU A 201 6.24 -1.51 16.10
N THR A 202 7.49 -1.04 16.04
CA THR A 202 8.20 -0.48 17.19
C THR A 202 7.46 0.72 17.76
N LEU A 203 6.99 1.63 16.90
CA LEU A 203 6.26 2.83 17.29
C LEU A 203 4.92 2.52 17.95
N LYS A 204 4.28 1.42 17.56
CA LYS A 204 3.03 0.97 18.16
C LYS A 204 3.21 0.42 19.58
N GLU A 205 4.35 -0.22 19.85
CA GLU A 205 4.64 -0.90 21.12
C GLU A 205 5.41 -0.02 22.11
N SER A 206 6.19 0.94 21.62
CA SER A 206 7.07 1.80 22.42
C SER A 206 6.49 3.21 22.67
N ARG A 207 7.15 3.99 23.53
CA ARG A 207 6.74 5.36 23.90
C ARG A 207 6.52 6.23 22.64
N PRO A 208 5.67 7.28 22.71
CA PRO A 208 5.41 8.15 21.56
C PRO A 208 6.68 8.87 21.13
N ILE A 209 7.37 8.31 20.13
CA ILE A 209 8.37 9.03 19.36
C ILE A 209 7.60 10.11 18.60
N ASP A 210 8.18 11.31 18.50
CA ASP A 210 7.62 12.35 17.64
C ASP A 210 7.94 12.02 16.18
N ILE A 211 7.12 11.13 15.61
CA ILE A 211 7.25 10.59 14.26
C ILE A 211 7.32 11.70 13.22
N ALA A 212 6.65 12.83 13.48
CA ALA A 212 6.65 13.99 12.60
C ALA A 212 8.06 14.55 12.33
N ASN A 213 9.00 14.33 13.25
CA ASN A 213 10.37 14.81 13.12
C ASN A 213 11.31 13.77 12.48
N THR A 214 10.83 12.60 12.10
CA THR A 214 11.65 11.55 11.46
C THR A 214 11.50 11.58 9.94
N ARG A 215 12.54 11.14 9.22
CA ARG A 215 12.45 10.94 7.76
C ARG A 215 11.92 9.58 7.32
N ILE A 216 11.47 8.73 8.26
CA ILE A 216 10.91 7.40 7.93
C ILE A 216 9.67 7.51 7.02
N PRO A 217 8.63 8.30 7.36
CA PRO A 217 7.46 8.49 6.49
C PRO A 217 7.84 9.04 5.11
N HIS A 218 8.81 9.94 5.07
CA HIS A 218 9.25 10.61 3.85
C HIS A 218 9.89 9.63 2.86
N VAL A 219 10.75 8.72 3.34
CA VAL A 219 11.33 7.67 2.51
C VAL A 219 10.29 6.66 2.08
N GLN A 220 9.34 6.26 2.94
CA GLN A 220 8.23 5.38 2.54
C GLN A 220 7.38 6.01 1.43
N LEU A 221 7.11 7.32 1.51
CA LEU A 221 6.42 8.06 0.46
C LEU A 221 7.19 7.99 -0.87
N ILE A 222 8.51 8.22 -0.86
CA ILE A 222 9.31 8.11 -2.09
C ILE A 222 9.27 6.70 -2.67
N ILE A 223 9.39 5.66 -1.84
CA ILE A 223 9.32 4.27 -2.31
C ILE A 223 7.97 4.01 -2.97
N TRP A 224 6.88 4.48 -2.37
CA TRP A 224 5.54 4.34 -2.95
C TRP A 224 5.37 5.08 -4.28
N MET A 225 5.89 6.31 -4.40
CA MET A 225 5.76 7.12 -5.61
C MET A 225 6.65 6.64 -6.77
N HIS A 226 7.86 6.15 -6.48
CA HIS A 226 8.91 5.96 -7.50
C HIS A 226 9.32 4.50 -7.75
N ASN A 227 8.85 3.54 -6.95
CA ASN A 227 9.21 2.14 -7.19
C ASN A 227 8.34 1.51 -8.29
N SER A 228 8.92 0.74 -9.21
CA SER A 228 8.17 0.09 -10.30
C SER A 228 7.50 -1.23 -9.89
N VAL A 229 7.85 -1.80 -8.73
CA VAL A 229 7.29 -3.05 -8.22
C VAL A 229 6.10 -2.76 -7.31
N GLN A 230 4.89 -3.04 -7.79
CA GLN A 230 3.65 -2.75 -7.04
C GLN A 230 3.63 -3.30 -5.62
N LYS A 231 4.17 -4.51 -5.41
CA LYS A 231 4.26 -5.12 -4.06
C LYS A 231 5.04 -4.23 -3.08
N LEU A 232 6.12 -3.61 -3.54
CA LEU A 232 6.94 -2.71 -2.71
C LEU A 232 6.23 -1.38 -2.48
N ARG A 233 5.57 -0.83 -3.51
CA ARG A 233 4.75 0.38 -3.38
C ARG A 233 3.65 0.22 -2.33
N ASN A 234 2.88 -0.87 -2.42
CA ASN A 234 1.82 -1.20 -1.47
C ASN A 234 2.37 -1.33 -0.04
N ARG A 235 3.45 -2.09 0.14
CA ARG A 235 4.11 -2.26 1.44
C ARG A 235 4.56 -0.91 2.02
N ALA A 236 5.17 -0.06 1.20
CA ALA A 236 5.64 1.24 1.65
C ALA A 236 4.49 2.17 2.05
N LEU A 237 3.39 2.17 1.29
CA LEU A 237 2.20 2.93 1.64
C LEU A 237 1.52 2.40 2.91
N GLU A 238 1.46 1.08 3.08
CA GLU A 238 0.98 0.42 4.31
C GLU A 238 1.79 0.87 5.52
N ASN A 239 3.13 0.83 5.44
CA ASN A 239 3.98 1.32 6.51
C ASN A 239 3.77 2.82 6.75
N LEU A 240 3.65 3.61 5.68
CA LEU A 240 3.44 5.05 5.79
C LEU A 240 2.15 5.36 6.53
N THR A 241 1.05 4.70 6.19
CA THR A 241 -0.21 4.87 6.90
C THR A 241 -0.07 4.39 8.34
N GLU A 242 0.49 3.21 8.61
CA GLU A 242 0.70 2.73 9.98
C GLU A 242 1.55 3.67 10.85
N ILE A 243 2.60 4.26 10.28
CA ILE A 243 3.50 5.17 10.99
C ILE A 243 2.81 6.49 11.31
N VAL A 244 2.01 7.06 10.40
CA VAL A 244 1.43 8.41 10.59
C VAL A 244 0.00 8.36 11.17
N CYS A 245 -0.71 7.24 11.06
CA CYS A 245 -2.13 7.10 11.44
C CYS A 245 -2.42 7.23 12.94
N ASP A 246 -1.43 7.25 13.83
CA ASP A 246 -1.73 7.24 15.27
C ASP A 246 -2.34 8.58 15.75
N ARG A 247 -2.14 9.71 15.05
CA ARG A 247 -2.67 11.04 15.46
C ARG A 247 -2.91 12.00 14.29
N ASP A 248 -4.08 12.63 14.22
CA ASP A 248 -4.43 13.65 13.20
C ASP A 248 -3.36 14.76 13.09
N SER A 249 -2.73 15.14 14.21
CA SER A 249 -1.68 16.17 14.24
C SER A 249 -0.38 15.76 13.54
N GLN A 250 -0.10 14.45 13.42
CA GLN A 250 1.11 13.95 12.76
C GLN A 250 1.01 14.04 11.24
N TRP A 251 -0.19 13.81 10.68
CA TRP A 251 -0.41 13.98 9.25
C TRP A 251 -0.18 15.41 8.79
N ASP A 252 -0.71 16.39 9.54
CA ASP A 252 -0.49 17.81 9.23
C ASP A 252 1.01 18.15 9.26
N ALA A 253 1.72 17.72 10.31
CA ALA A 253 3.16 17.97 10.40
C ALA A 253 3.95 17.30 9.27
N PHE A 254 3.57 16.07 8.91
CA PHE A 254 4.17 15.34 7.80
C PHE A 254 3.96 16.04 6.46
N PHE A 255 2.74 16.47 6.13
CA PHE A 255 2.47 17.15 4.86
C PHE A 255 3.15 18.52 4.77
N ARG A 256 3.28 19.27 5.89
CA ARG A 256 4.12 20.48 5.92
C ARG A 256 5.57 20.18 5.59
N SER A 257 6.12 19.13 6.19
CA SER A 257 7.51 18.75 5.99
C SER A 257 7.78 18.35 4.53
N ILE A 258 6.88 17.57 3.92
CA ILE A 258 6.93 17.23 2.49
C ILE A 258 6.89 18.47 1.60
N ALA A 259 5.98 19.41 1.89
CA ALA A 259 5.84 20.63 1.12
C ALA A 259 7.11 21.51 1.19
N GLN A 260 7.78 21.53 2.35
CA GLN A 260 9.05 22.26 2.55
C GLN A 260 10.21 21.60 1.79
N ASP A 261 10.24 20.27 1.69
CA ASP A 261 11.33 19.52 1.07
C ASP A 261 11.25 19.40 -0.46
N GLY A 262 10.26 20.05 -1.08
CA GLY A 262 10.11 20.16 -2.53
C GLY A 262 9.56 18.90 -3.21
N VAL A 263 8.99 17.95 -2.47
CA VAL A 263 8.22 16.85 -3.08
C VAL A 263 6.95 17.44 -3.68
N SER A 264 6.74 17.27 -4.99
CA SER A 264 5.64 17.96 -5.65
C SER A 264 4.31 17.28 -5.32
N GLN A 265 3.29 18.09 -5.01
CA GLN A 265 1.92 17.60 -4.84
C GLN A 265 1.39 16.92 -6.12
N GLU A 266 1.92 17.32 -7.27
CA GLU A 266 1.65 16.70 -8.56
C GLU A 266 2.16 15.25 -8.61
N GLN A 267 3.37 14.95 -8.12
CA GLN A 267 3.92 13.59 -8.06
C GLN A 267 3.11 12.69 -7.13
N ILE A 268 2.71 13.21 -5.97
CA ILE A 268 1.84 12.49 -5.04
C ILE A 268 0.50 12.17 -5.72
N THR A 269 -0.10 13.17 -6.38
CA THR A 269 -1.39 12.99 -7.04
C THR A 269 -1.31 12.02 -8.22
N ALA A 270 -0.24 12.09 -9.02
CA ALA A 270 0.03 11.13 -10.08
C ALA A 270 0.13 9.70 -9.52
N SER A 271 0.83 9.51 -8.40
CA SER A 271 0.98 8.20 -7.75
C SER A 271 -0.35 7.63 -7.24
N ILE A 272 -1.24 8.47 -6.71
CA ILE A 272 -2.62 8.09 -6.34
C ILE A 272 -3.41 7.64 -7.58
N LEU A 273 -3.31 8.40 -8.67
CA LEU A 273 -4.01 8.08 -9.91
C LEU A 273 -3.51 6.77 -10.51
N ASP A 274 -2.20 6.53 -10.51
CA ASP A 274 -1.58 5.29 -10.98
C ASP A 274 -2.07 4.08 -10.17
N ASP A 275 -2.17 4.20 -8.84
CA ASP A 275 -2.69 3.12 -8.00
C ASP A 275 -4.20 2.91 -8.17
N PHE A 276 -4.99 3.97 -8.34
CA PHE A 276 -6.39 3.80 -8.70
C PHE A 276 -6.55 3.17 -10.10
N ALA A 277 -5.61 3.40 -11.01
CA ALA A 277 -5.59 2.78 -12.33
C ALA A 277 -5.18 1.30 -12.29
N ASP A 278 -4.25 0.91 -11.42
CA ASP A 278 -3.69 -0.45 -11.38
C ASP A 278 -4.71 -1.49 -10.92
N GLU A 279 -4.93 -2.49 -11.76
CA GLU A 279 -5.86 -3.60 -11.52
C GLU A 279 -5.49 -4.47 -10.30
N ASN A 280 -4.22 -4.46 -9.89
CA ASN A 280 -3.72 -5.24 -8.75
C ASN A 280 -3.92 -4.52 -7.40
N VAL A 281 -4.24 -3.22 -7.42
CA VAL A 281 -4.51 -2.45 -6.20
C VAL A 281 -5.97 -2.63 -5.81
N ILE A 282 -6.17 -3.56 -4.88
CA ILE A 282 -7.44 -3.95 -4.25
C ILE A 282 -7.23 -4.16 -2.75
N ASN A 283 -8.30 -4.44 -2.01
CA ASN A 283 -8.33 -4.75 -0.58
C ASN A 283 -7.60 -3.68 0.26
N TYR A 284 -6.74 -4.13 1.18
CA TYR A 284 -6.01 -3.27 2.11
C TYR A 284 -5.16 -2.21 1.41
N SER A 285 -4.51 -2.56 0.30
CA SER A 285 -3.70 -1.59 -0.45
C SER A 285 -4.57 -0.47 -1.03
N LEU A 286 -5.74 -0.80 -1.60
CA LEU A 286 -6.67 0.22 -2.09
C LEU A 286 -7.26 1.08 -0.96
N PHE A 287 -7.53 0.47 0.20
CA PHE A 287 -7.94 1.20 1.39
C PHE A 287 -6.89 2.24 1.77
N ASN A 288 -5.61 1.87 1.82
CA ASN A 288 -4.54 2.80 2.19
C ASN A 288 -4.38 3.95 1.20
N VAL A 289 -4.49 3.69 -0.11
CA VAL A 289 -4.46 4.76 -1.13
C VAL A 289 -5.61 5.75 -0.91
N ALA A 290 -6.80 5.22 -0.63
CA ALA A 290 -7.98 6.07 -0.39
C ALA A 290 -7.85 6.87 0.92
N SER A 291 -7.45 6.22 2.00
CA SER A 291 -7.24 6.86 3.30
C SER A 291 -6.15 7.94 3.23
N PHE A 292 -5.02 7.64 2.59
CA PHE A 292 -3.96 8.61 2.35
C PHE A 292 -4.47 9.82 1.54
N SER A 293 -5.26 9.59 0.48
CA SER A 293 -5.85 10.67 -0.30
C SER A 293 -6.77 11.56 0.54
N ILE A 294 -7.61 10.98 1.41
CA ILE A 294 -8.51 11.75 2.26
C ILE A 294 -7.72 12.62 3.23
N VAL A 295 -6.79 12.01 3.96
CA VAL A 295 -6.05 12.69 5.02
C VAL A 295 -5.15 13.79 4.46
N ARG A 296 -4.54 13.58 3.30
CA ARG A 296 -3.81 14.62 2.57
C ARG A 296 -4.69 15.85 2.34
N ASP A 297 -5.86 15.63 1.77
CA ASP A 297 -6.70 16.75 1.35
C ASP A 297 -7.34 17.46 2.56
N GLU A 298 -7.59 16.75 3.66
CA GLU A 298 -7.95 17.35 4.94
C GLU A 298 -6.83 18.22 5.53
N ALA A 299 -5.59 17.76 5.49
CA ALA A 299 -4.43 18.54 5.94
C ALA A 299 -4.28 19.84 5.12
N HIS A 300 -4.41 19.75 3.79
CA HIS A 300 -4.44 20.91 2.89
C HIS A 300 -5.56 21.90 3.26
N ALA A 301 -6.76 21.39 3.54
CA ALA A 301 -7.89 22.21 3.94
C ALA A 301 -7.65 22.92 5.28
N ARG A 302 -7.07 22.25 6.27
CA ARG A 302 -6.70 22.83 7.57
C ARG A 302 -5.65 23.93 7.44
N GLU A 303 -4.67 23.73 6.56
CA GLU A 303 -3.57 24.68 6.35
C GLU A 303 -3.89 25.82 5.39
N ARG A 304 -5.09 25.80 4.79
CA ARG A 304 -5.50 26.76 3.75
C ARG A 304 -4.51 26.81 2.59
N LEU A 305 -3.86 25.68 2.30
CA LEU A 305 -3.03 25.56 1.11
C LEU A 305 -3.94 25.64 -0.13
N PRO A 306 -3.44 26.20 -1.25
CA PRO A 306 -4.20 26.18 -2.49
C PRO A 306 -4.52 24.72 -2.86
N PRO A 307 -5.74 24.44 -3.36
CA PRO A 307 -6.09 23.10 -3.79
C PRO A 307 -5.08 22.63 -4.83
N PRO A 308 -4.68 21.34 -4.81
CA PRO A 308 -3.68 20.82 -5.73
C PRO A 308 -4.11 21.09 -7.18
N VAL A 309 -3.27 21.83 -7.89
CA VAL A 309 -3.55 22.32 -9.25
C VAL A 309 -3.43 21.13 -10.21
N SER A 310 -4.52 20.76 -10.90
CA SER A 310 -4.54 20.12 -12.25
C SER A 310 -5.03 18.68 -12.51
N SER A 311 -5.66 17.93 -11.59
CA SER A 311 -6.16 16.56 -11.96
C SER A 311 -7.53 16.11 -11.42
N GLU A 312 -8.32 17.01 -10.83
CA GLU A 312 -9.56 16.66 -10.10
C GLU A 312 -10.60 15.85 -10.92
N PRO A 313 -10.88 16.14 -12.21
CA PRO A 313 -11.88 15.36 -12.96
C PRO A 313 -11.46 13.91 -13.20
N GLN A 314 -10.15 13.66 -13.24
CA GLN A 314 -9.61 12.32 -13.43
C GLN A 314 -9.72 11.53 -12.13
N LEU A 315 -9.39 12.15 -10.98
CA LEU A 315 -9.43 11.48 -9.69
C LEU A 315 -10.79 10.85 -9.42
N GLY A 316 -11.89 11.59 -9.57
CA GLY A 316 -13.24 11.03 -9.42
C GLY A 316 -13.54 9.84 -10.35
N ALA A 317 -13.03 9.85 -11.59
CA ALA A 317 -13.21 8.73 -12.52
C ALA A 317 -12.37 7.49 -12.12
N TYR A 318 -11.13 7.71 -11.68
CA TYR A 318 -10.22 6.66 -11.22
C TYR A 318 -10.67 6.06 -9.88
N THR A 319 -11.10 6.88 -8.93
CA THR A 319 -11.75 6.46 -7.67
C THR A 319 -12.97 5.58 -7.96
N LEU A 320 -13.85 5.97 -8.90
CA LEU A 320 -14.99 5.15 -9.30
C LEU A 320 -14.57 3.82 -9.94
N ALA A 321 -13.52 3.84 -10.75
CA ALA A 321 -12.97 2.66 -11.39
C ALA A 321 -12.41 1.68 -10.35
N ALA A 322 -11.60 2.18 -9.41
CA ALA A 322 -11.02 1.41 -8.32
C ALA A 322 -12.07 0.85 -7.37
N ALA A 323 -13.09 1.64 -6.99
CA ALA A 323 -14.18 1.17 -6.14
C ALA A 323 -14.99 0.04 -6.79
N ARG A 324 -15.27 0.13 -8.09
CA ARG A 324 -15.93 -0.95 -8.85
C ARG A 324 -15.06 -2.19 -8.92
N ARG A 325 -13.75 -2.01 -9.14
CA ARG A 325 -12.78 -3.10 -9.11
C ARG A 325 -12.76 -3.80 -7.75
N GLN A 326 -12.76 -3.04 -6.65
CA GLN A 326 -12.86 -3.60 -5.29
C GLN A 326 -14.11 -4.44 -5.11
N ILE A 327 -15.26 -3.92 -5.54
CA ILE A 327 -16.50 -4.71 -5.47
C ILE A 327 -16.35 -5.98 -6.28
N CYS A 328 -15.79 -5.94 -7.49
CA CYS A 328 -15.79 -7.09 -8.38
C CYS A 328 -14.74 -8.16 -8.03
N LEU A 329 -13.56 -7.74 -7.59
CA LEU A 329 -12.37 -8.59 -7.42
C LEU A 329 -11.90 -8.72 -5.97
N GLY A 330 -12.34 -7.82 -5.08
CA GLY A 330 -11.91 -7.80 -3.70
C GLY A 330 -12.30 -9.05 -2.93
N SER A 331 -11.49 -9.38 -1.92
CA SER A 331 -11.81 -10.45 -0.97
C SER A 331 -12.80 -9.94 0.07
N ASP A 332 -13.60 -10.86 0.61
CA ASP A 332 -14.55 -10.55 1.68
C ASP A 332 -13.87 -10.52 3.08
N SER A 333 -12.55 -10.74 3.18
CA SER A 333 -11.88 -11.23 4.40
C SER A 333 -10.88 -10.31 5.12
N GLU A 334 -10.41 -9.20 4.54
CA GLU A 334 -9.25 -8.44 5.10
C GLU A 334 -9.56 -7.00 5.50
N VAL A 335 -10.27 -6.26 4.65
CA VAL A 335 -10.83 -4.93 4.96
C VAL A 335 -12.28 -4.99 4.58
N SER A 336 -13.16 -4.45 5.42
CA SER A 336 -14.56 -4.42 5.04
C SER A 336 -14.66 -3.62 3.73
N ALA A 337 -15.19 -4.23 2.67
CA ALA A 337 -15.43 -3.52 1.41
C ALA A 337 -16.20 -2.22 1.66
N HIS A 338 -16.97 -2.17 2.75
CA HIS A 338 -17.58 -0.99 3.32
C HIS A 338 -16.60 0.17 3.57
N ASP A 339 -15.49 -0.01 4.27
CA ASP A 339 -14.55 1.08 4.59
C ASP A 339 -13.92 1.66 3.33
N ILE A 340 -13.55 0.80 2.37
CA ILE A 340 -13.05 1.25 1.07
C ILE A 340 -14.12 2.07 0.35
N LEU A 341 -15.35 1.57 0.27
CA LEU A 341 -16.43 2.29 -0.41
C LEU A 341 -16.73 3.63 0.25
N LEU A 342 -16.71 3.69 1.58
CA LEU A 342 -16.89 4.94 2.32
C LEU A 342 -15.78 5.94 2.00
N SER A 343 -14.51 5.52 2.01
CA SER A 343 -13.39 6.38 1.61
C SER A 343 -13.55 6.87 0.17
N MET A 344 -13.96 6.01 -0.75
CA MET A 344 -14.21 6.40 -2.15
C MET A 344 -15.37 7.40 -2.29
N PHE A 345 -16.42 7.28 -1.47
CA PHE A 345 -17.48 8.29 -1.41
C PHE A 345 -16.98 9.61 -0.87
N THR A 346 -16.16 9.61 0.18
CA THR A 346 -15.58 10.84 0.73
C THR A 346 -14.75 11.58 -0.31
N ILE A 347 -13.87 10.86 -1.03
CA ILE A 347 -13.07 11.41 -2.12
C ILE A 347 -14.00 12.00 -3.20
N PHE A 348 -14.97 11.22 -3.70
CA PHE A 348 -15.87 11.71 -4.73
C PHE A 348 -16.71 12.90 -4.30
N LYS A 349 -17.24 12.87 -3.07
CA LYS A 349 -18.04 13.95 -2.48
C LYS A 349 -17.28 15.26 -2.52
N ARG A 350 -16.00 15.21 -2.17
CA ARG A 350 -15.09 16.36 -2.21
C ARG A 350 -14.83 16.83 -3.63
N GLU A 351 -14.35 15.96 -4.52
CA GLU A 351 -13.98 16.33 -5.90
C GLU A 351 -15.14 17.01 -6.64
N THR A 352 -16.33 16.47 -6.48
CA THR A 352 -17.53 17.01 -7.14
C THR A 352 -18.07 18.28 -6.49
N THR A 353 -17.73 18.54 -5.23
CA THR A 353 -18.01 19.83 -4.58
C THR A 353 -17.03 20.89 -5.06
N ALA A 354 -15.75 20.55 -5.23
CA ALA A 354 -14.71 21.44 -5.75
C ALA A 354 -14.93 21.80 -7.22
N ALA A 355 -15.21 20.81 -8.08
CA ALA A 355 -15.35 21.02 -9.52
C ALA A 355 -16.59 21.84 -9.94
N GLY A 356 -17.55 22.08 -9.05
CA GLY A 356 -18.80 22.82 -9.30
C GLY A 356 -19.80 22.14 -10.25
N SER A 357 -19.34 21.22 -11.10
CA SER A 357 -20.15 20.38 -11.97
C SER A 357 -19.56 18.96 -12.03
N THR A 358 -20.43 17.97 -12.22
CA THR A 358 -20.01 16.57 -12.32
C THR A 358 -20.76 15.93 -13.48
N PRO A 359 -20.07 15.27 -14.41
CA PRO A 359 -20.73 14.57 -15.49
C PRO A 359 -21.77 13.57 -14.97
N ASP A 360 -22.98 13.58 -15.52
CA ASP A 360 -24.09 12.68 -15.16
C ASP A 360 -23.66 11.21 -15.09
N ARG A 361 -22.77 10.79 -16.00
CA ARG A 361 -22.20 9.44 -16.01
C ARG A 361 -21.47 9.07 -14.71
N GLN A 362 -20.76 10.01 -14.11
CA GLN A 362 -20.06 9.77 -12.83
C GLN A 362 -21.08 9.73 -11.69
N ILE A 363 -22.08 10.64 -11.70
CA ILE A 363 -23.18 10.64 -10.72
C ILE A 363 -23.89 9.30 -10.71
N TYR A 364 -24.30 8.78 -11.87
CA TYR A 364 -24.96 7.46 -11.96
C TYR A 364 -24.04 6.33 -11.52
N GLY A 365 -22.76 6.35 -11.90
CA GLY A 365 -21.81 5.31 -11.50
C GLY A 365 -21.58 5.26 -9.99
N PHE A 366 -21.48 6.41 -9.32
CA PHE A 366 -21.35 6.45 -7.87
C PHE A 366 -22.67 6.17 -7.13
N LEU A 367 -23.82 6.52 -7.68
CA LEU A 367 -25.10 6.09 -7.11
C LEU A 367 -25.26 4.57 -7.17
N ASP A 368 -24.85 3.95 -8.28
CA ASP A 368 -24.79 2.49 -8.40
C ASP A 368 -23.85 1.89 -7.35
N LEU A 369 -22.69 2.51 -7.14
CA LEU A 369 -21.76 2.14 -6.08
C LEU A 369 -22.41 2.25 -4.69
N PHE A 370 -23.19 3.32 -4.47
CA PHE A 370 -23.87 3.59 -3.22
C PHE A 370 -24.97 2.57 -2.96
N CYS A 371 -25.66 2.13 -4.01
CA CYS A 371 -26.58 1.00 -3.93
C CYS A 371 -25.86 -0.27 -3.44
N GLN A 372 -24.70 -0.61 -4.01
CA GLN A 372 -23.95 -1.80 -3.56
C GLN A 372 -23.52 -1.67 -2.09
N TYR A 373 -23.03 -0.50 -1.70
CA TYR A 373 -22.68 -0.20 -0.31
C TYR A 373 -23.88 -0.38 0.64
N ALA A 374 -25.04 0.19 0.30
CA ALA A 374 -26.27 0.03 1.07
C ALA A 374 -26.70 -1.44 1.17
N MET A 375 -26.60 -2.21 0.08
CA MET A 375 -26.93 -3.63 0.08
C MET A 375 -26.02 -4.44 1.01
N ILE A 376 -24.71 -4.15 1.04
CA ILE A 376 -23.76 -4.73 1.99
C ILE A 376 -24.20 -4.45 3.43
N GLN A 377 -24.56 -3.20 3.74
CA GLN A 377 -25.01 -2.80 5.08
C GLN A 377 -26.30 -3.51 5.50
N ILE A 378 -27.29 -3.56 4.61
CA ILE A 378 -28.57 -4.26 4.85
C ILE A 378 -28.32 -5.76 5.08
N THR A 379 -27.37 -6.34 4.37
CA THR A 379 -27.00 -7.76 4.51
C THR A 379 -26.35 -8.02 5.86
N ALA A 380 -25.39 -7.19 6.26
CA ALA A 380 -24.66 -7.28 7.53
C ALA A 380 -25.53 -6.99 8.77
N ALA A 381 -26.52 -6.10 8.66
CA ALA A 381 -27.43 -5.75 9.75
C ALA A 381 -28.24 -6.93 10.30
N ALA A 382 -28.32 -8.06 9.58
CA ALA A 382 -28.95 -9.28 10.09
C ALA A 382 -28.12 -10.02 11.15
N GLY A 383 -26.85 -9.67 11.37
CA GLY A 383 -25.94 -10.39 12.25
C GLY A 383 -25.43 -9.64 13.49
N GLN A 384 -25.27 -8.31 13.44
CA GLN A 384 -24.64 -7.51 14.51
C GLN A 384 -25.17 -6.06 14.55
N ARG A 385 -25.03 -5.39 15.71
CA ARG A 385 -25.25 -3.94 15.88
C ARG A 385 -24.22 -3.19 15.02
N SER A 386 -24.59 -2.90 13.78
CA SER A 386 -23.75 -2.16 12.84
C SER A 386 -24.18 -0.70 12.82
N HIS A 387 -23.21 0.22 12.88
CA HIS A 387 -23.39 1.67 12.63
C HIS A 387 -23.66 2.01 11.15
N GLY A 388 -24.23 1.05 10.42
CA GLY A 388 -24.46 1.12 8.98
C GLY A 388 -25.46 2.20 8.56
N PRO A 389 -26.67 2.27 9.17
CA PRO A 389 -27.69 3.20 8.71
C PRO A 389 -27.33 4.67 9.01
N GLU A 390 -26.59 4.96 10.07
CA GLU A 390 -26.11 6.32 10.39
C GLU A 390 -25.22 6.86 9.27
N ARG A 391 -24.20 6.09 8.89
CA ARG A 391 -23.29 6.46 7.77
C ARG A 391 -24.05 6.62 6.46
N LEU A 392 -25.03 5.75 6.19
CA LEU A 392 -25.89 5.88 5.00
C LEU A 392 -26.71 7.19 5.03
N ASN A 393 -27.26 7.54 6.19
CA ASN A 393 -28.05 8.75 6.41
C ASN A 393 -27.22 10.03 6.25
N GLU A 394 -25.92 10.00 6.55
CA GLU A 394 -25.00 11.12 6.32
C GLU A 394 -24.71 11.36 4.83
N VAL A 395 -24.64 10.28 4.05
CA VAL A 395 -24.29 10.35 2.62
C VAL A 395 -25.50 10.72 1.75
N ILE A 396 -26.72 10.25 2.07
CA ILE A 396 -27.90 10.50 1.21
C ILE A 396 -28.18 12.00 0.94
N PRO A 397 -28.23 12.88 1.95
CA PRO A 397 -28.62 14.27 1.75
C PRO A 397 -27.78 15.00 0.70
N TRP A 398 -26.51 14.59 0.58
CA TRP A 398 -25.58 15.13 -0.39
C TRP A 398 -25.99 14.88 -1.85
N TRP A 399 -26.74 13.81 -2.14
CA TRP A 399 -27.20 13.45 -3.48
C TRP A 399 -28.34 14.32 -4.00
N PHE A 400 -29.19 14.89 -3.13
CA PHE A 400 -30.40 15.61 -3.58
C PHE A 400 -30.10 16.77 -4.55
N PRO A 401 -29.15 17.69 -4.25
CA PRO A 401 -28.89 18.82 -5.13
C PRO A 401 -28.22 18.43 -6.46
N ARG A 402 -27.63 17.23 -6.54
CA ARG A 402 -26.97 16.72 -7.76
C ARG A 402 -27.97 16.02 -8.66
N LEU A 403 -28.81 15.16 -8.07
CA LEU A 403 -29.86 14.47 -8.79
C LEU A 403 -30.91 15.42 -9.38
N SER A 404 -31.20 16.54 -8.69
CA SER A 404 -32.11 17.57 -9.20
C SER A 404 -31.56 18.31 -10.42
N LYS A 405 -30.25 18.30 -10.63
CA LYS A 405 -29.56 18.97 -11.75
C LYS A 405 -29.28 18.05 -12.95
N LEU A 406 -29.57 16.75 -12.84
CA LEU A 406 -29.37 15.82 -13.94
C LEU A 406 -30.22 16.19 -15.14
N ASP A 407 -29.67 16.02 -16.35
CA ASP A 407 -30.41 16.24 -17.57
C ASP A 407 -31.42 15.11 -17.78
N ARG A 408 -32.69 15.40 -17.49
CA ARG A 408 -33.80 14.44 -17.65
C ARG A 408 -34.02 14.03 -19.12
N ASN A 409 -33.52 14.84 -20.05
CA ASN A 409 -33.68 14.65 -21.49
C ASN A 409 -32.46 13.99 -22.14
N ASP A 410 -31.41 13.62 -21.38
CA ASP A 410 -30.26 12.89 -21.93
C ASP A 410 -30.63 11.46 -22.32
N ASN A 411 -31.08 11.32 -23.57
CA ASN A 411 -31.50 10.07 -24.18
C ASN A 411 -30.36 9.33 -24.89
N ARG A 412 -29.09 9.69 -24.63
CA ARG A 412 -27.98 8.87 -25.12
C ARG A 412 -28.12 7.45 -24.58
N ALA A 413 -28.02 6.46 -25.46
CA ALA A 413 -28.25 5.04 -25.12
C ALA A 413 -27.43 4.57 -23.90
N LYS A 414 -26.21 5.09 -23.74
CA LYS A 414 -25.37 4.83 -22.56
C LYS A 414 -25.98 5.37 -21.26
N THR A 415 -26.44 6.62 -21.25
CA THR A 415 -27.08 7.24 -20.09
C THR A 415 -28.38 6.51 -19.74
N VAL A 416 -29.18 6.15 -20.74
CA VAL A 416 -30.41 5.35 -20.56
C VAL A 416 -30.11 4.00 -19.93
N ALA A 417 -29.09 3.28 -20.40
CA ALA A 417 -28.67 2.00 -19.83
C ALA A 417 -28.21 2.13 -18.37
N MET A 418 -27.44 3.18 -18.04
CA MET A 418 -27.00 3.46 -16.66
C MET A 418 -28.18 3.78 -15.75
N ARG A 419 -29.13 4.62 -16.20
CA ARG A 419 -30.38 4.90 -15.47
C ARG A 419 -31.19 3.63 -15.19
N ARG A 420 -31.30 2.74 -16.19
CA ARG A 420 -32.03 1.47 -16.06
C ARG A 420 -31.41 0.57 -15.00
N HIS A 421 -30.10 0.39 -15.05
CA HIS A 421 -29.39 -0.43 -14.07
C HIS A 421 -29.49 0.17 -12.67
N LEU A 422 -29.26 1.48 -12.53
CA LEU A 422 -29.43 2.16 -11.26
C LEU A 422 -30.82 1.94 -10.67
N ARG A 423 -31.88 2.08 -11.48
CA ARG A 423 -33.25 1.79 -11.01
C ARG A 423 -33.47 0.37 -10.56
N LYS A 424 -32.88 -0.61 -11.28
CA LYS A 424 -32.95 -2.01 -10.86
C LYS A 424 -32.25 -2.21 -9.53
N SER A 425 -31.01 -1.74 -9.38
CA SER A 425 -30.27 -1.79 -8.11
C SER A 425 -31.01 -1.06 -6.98
N TRP A 426 -31.64 0.07 -7.31
CA TRP A 426 -32.44 0.88 -6.40
C TRP A 426 -33.65 0.11 -5.84
N GLN A 427 -34.42 -0.50 -6.75
CA GLN A 427 -35.61 -1.27 -6.40
C GLN A 427 -35.24 -2.50 -5.58
N ASN A 428 -34.16 -3.20 -5.94
CA ASN A 428 -33.66 -4.34 -5.18
C ASN A 428 -33.39 -3.98 -3.71
N ILE A 429 -32.83 -2.80 -3.44
CA ILE A 429 -32.58 -2.32 -2.06
C ILE A 429 -33.89 -1.99 -1.35
N ALA A 430 -34.83 -1.36 -2.03
CA ALA A 430 -36.15 -1.05 -1.46
C ALA A 430 -36.90 -2.34 -1.08
N ASP A 431 -36.85 -3.36 -1.94
CA ASP A 431 -37.44 -4.66 -1.70
C ASP A 431 -36.73 -5.41 -0.57
N GLU A 432 -35.41 -5.34 -0.53
CA GLU A 432 -34.58 -5.95 0.52
C GLU A 432 -34.91 -5.34 1.90
N LEU A 433 -34.96 -4.00 2.01
CA LEU A 433 -35.38 -3.27 3.21
C LEU A 433 -36.77 -3.72 3.70
N LYS A 434 -37.73 -3.80 2.77
CA LYS A 434 -39.10 -4.22 3.07
C LYS A 434 -39.15 -5.67 3.57
N ARG A 435 -38.45 -6.57 2.88
CA ARG A 435 -38.43 -8.00 3.20
C ARG A 435 -37.76 -8.28 4.55
N LYS A 436 -36.68 -7.56 4.91
CA LYS A 436 -36.04 -7.68 6.23
C LYS A 436 -36.78 -6.95 7.37
N ARG A 437 -37.76 -6.11 7.06
CA ARG A 437 -38.47 -5.25 8.03
C ARG A 437 -37.53 -4.36 8.87
N LEU A 438 -36.40 -3.95 8.30
CA LEU A 438 -35.42 -3.10 9.00
C LEU A 438 -36.00 -1.75 9.44
N PRO A 439 -36.83 -1.05 8.62
CA PRO A 439 -37.42 0.22 9.03
C PRO A 439 -38.34 0.14 10.25
N GLN A 440 -38.89 -1.04 10.55
CA GLN A 440 -39.73 -1.25 11.73
C GLN A 440 -38.91 -1.56 12.99
N GLN A 441 -37.66 -1.99 12.83
CA GLN A 441 -36.80 -2.45 13.93
C GLN A 441 -35.98 -1.30 14.52
N ASP A 442 -35.67 -0.27 13.72
CA ASP A 442 -34.66 0.72 14.05
C ASP A 442 -34.96 2.08 13.39
N THR A 443 -34.78 3.16 14.15
CA THR A 443 -35.09 4.53 13.71
C THR A 443 -34.17 4.99 12.58
N ASN A 444 -32.89 4.63 12.59
CA ASN A 444 -31.94 5.00 11.55
C ASN A 444 -32.26 4.30 10.24
N TRP A 445 -32.71 3.05 10.26
CA TRP A 445 -33.22 2.35 9.08
C TRP A 445 -34.53 2.94 8.54
N SER A 446 -35.38 3.48 9.42
CA SER A 446 -36.59 4.22 9.02
C SER A 446 -36.23 5.52 8.29
N VAL A 447 -35.30 6.31 8.85
CA VAL A 447 -34.76 7.52 8.22
C VAL A 447 -34.14 7.19 6.87
N PHE A 448 -33.31 6.14 6.81
CA PHE A 448 -32.70 5.68 5.57
C PHE A 448 -33.75 5.33 4.53
N SER A 449 -34.76 4.54 4.88
CA SER A 449 -35.85 4.14 3.98
C SER A 449 -36.63 5.34 3.43
N PHE A 450 -36.88 6.35 4.26
CA PHE A 450 -37.52 7.60 3.84
C PHE A 450 -36.65 8.37 2.85
N LEU A 451 -35.38 8.60 3.20
CA LEU A 451 -34.42 9.30 2.35
C LEU A 451 -34.20 8.56 1.03
N TRP A 452 -34.14 7.23 1.08
CA TRP A 452 -34.10 6.35 -0.09
C TRP A 452 -35.29 6.64 -0.99
N LYS A 453 -36.54 6.48 -0.52
CA LYS A 453 -37.72 6.77 -1.36
C LYS A 453 -37.67 8.15 -2.03
N LYS A 454 -37.18 9.18 -1.31
CA LYS A 454 -37.03 10.53 -1.85
C LYS A 454 -35.95 10.63 -2.93
N VAL A 455 -34.83 9.93 -2.80
CA VAL A 455 -33.80 9.86 -3.86
C VAL A 455 -34.34 9.12 -5.08
N GLY A 456 -35.05 8.00 -4.87
CA GLY A 456 -35.63 7.20 -5.95
C GLY A 456 -36.58 7.99 -6.86
N SER A 457 -37.36 8.91 -6.29
CA SER A 457 -38.26 9.77 -7.08
C SER A 457 -37.54 10.81 -7.93
N LEU A 458 -36.25 11.09 -7.66
CA LEU A 458 -35.42 11.97 -8.47
C LEU A 458 -34.73 11.24 -9.63
N ILE A 459 -34.69 9.92 -9.64
CA ILE A 459 -34.07 9.15 -10.72
C ILE A 459 -34.99 9.21 -11.96
N PRO A 460 -34.55 9.79 -13.09
CA PRO A 460 -35.42 10.03 -14.25
C PRO A 460 -36.06 8.74 -14.80
N PRO A 461 -37.31 8.80 -15.29
CA PRO A 461 -37.97 7.70 -15.99
C PRO A 461 -37.11 7.12 -17.11
N VAL A 462 -37.14 5.80 -17.25
CA VAL A 462 -36.54 5.07 -18.37
C VAL A 462 -37.69 4.37 -19.09
N SER A 463 -37.85 4.62 -20.39
CA SER A 463 -38.80 3.89 -21.20
C SER A 463 -38.38 2.42 -21.32
N GLU A 464 -39.35 1.53 -21.25
CA GLU A 464 -39.13 0.08 -21.42
C GLU A 464 -38.70 -0.27 -22.85
N ASP A 465 -39.01 0.60 -23.82
CA ASP A 465 -38.97 0.32 -25.25
C ASP A 465 -37.67 0.76 -25.97
N THR A 466 -36.54 0.73 -25.28
CA THR A 466 -35.24 0.97 -25.94
C THR A 466 -34.52 -0.35 -26.08
N GLY A 467 -34.36 -0.77 -27.34
CA GLY A 467 -33.72 -2.02 -27.76
C GLY A 467 -32.38 -2.29 -27.05
N GLU A 468 -31.95 -3.55 -27.14
CA GLU A 468 -30.75 -4.05 -26.46
C GLU A 468 -29.57 -3.07 -26.53
N ALA A 469 -28.91 -2.89 -25.39
CA ALA A 469 -27.89 -1.86 -25.23
C ALA A 469 -26.77 -2.02 -26.28
N PRO A 470 -26.24 -0.92 -26.85
CA PRO A 470 -25.38 -0.93 -28.04
C PRO A 470 -23.94 -1.40 -27.80
N PHE A 471 -23.69 -2.17 -26.73
CA PHE A 471 -22.33 -2.53 -26.33
C PHE A 471 -21.95 -3.91 -26.85
N GLY A 472 -20.72 -4.07 -27.31
CA GLY A 472 -20.21 -5.37 -27.73
C GLY A 472 -20.25 -6.38 -26.57
N LEU A 473 -20.75 -7.59 -26.83
CA LEU A 473 -21.01 -8.66 -25.85
C LEU A 473 -19.81 -9.00 -24.93
N LEU A 474 -18.58 -8.71 -25.35
CA LEU A 474 -17.35 -9.04 -24.61
C LEU A 474 -16.74 -7.87 -23.84
N GLN A 475 -17.32 -6.66 -23.91
CA GLN A 475 -16.78 -5.48 -23.23
C GLN A 475 -17.31 -5.31 -21.80
N ARG A 476 -18.17 -6.22 -21.32
CA ARG A 476 -18.96 -6.06 -20.10
C ARG A 476 -19.14 -7.36 -19.37
N CYS A 477 -19.49 -7.25 -18.08
CA CYS A 477 -19.79 -8.42 -17.27
C CYS A 477 -21.15 -9.00 -17.67
N GLY A 478 -21.19 -10.29 -17.95
CA GLY A 478 -22.43 -11.03 -18.25
C GLY A 478 -23.38 -11.11 -17.06
N TRP A 479 -22.86 -10.97 -15.83
CA TRP A 479 -23.70 -10.91 -14.63
C TRP A 479 -24.48 -9.59 -14.58
N SER A 480 -25.80 -9.65 -14.81
CA SER A 480 -26.65 -8.46 -14.95
C SER A 480 -26.76 -7.56 -13.71
N GLU A 481 -26.34 -8.04 -12.53
CA GLU A 481 -26.29 -7.25 -11.30
C GLU A 481 -24.86 -6.75 -10.96
N CYS A 482 -23.87 -7.11 -11.77
CA CYS A 482 -22.53 -6.54 -11.66
C CYS A 482 -22.54 -5.08 -12.13
N LEU A 483 -21.85 -4.19 -11.41
CA LEU A 483 -21.65 -2.82 -11.85
C LEU A 483 -20.97 -2.72 -13.22
N CYS A 484 -20.13 -3.68 -13.58
CA CYS A 484 -19.47 -3.73 -14.88
C CYS A 484 -20.35 -4.30 -16.01
N SER A 485 -21.62 -4.62 -15.75
CA SER A 485 -22.62 -4.94 -16.78
C SER A 485 -23.13 -3.68 -17.51
N VAL A 486 -23.06 -2.52 -16.84
CA VAL A 486 -23.45 -1.23 -17.43
C VAL A 486 -22.30 -0.25 -17.62
N HIS A 487 -21.27 -0.36 -16.79
CA HIS A 487 -20.09 0.50 -16.85
C HIS A 487 -18.92 -0.22 -17.52
N LYS A 488 -18.03 0.54 -18.19
CA LYS A 488 -16.79 -0.04 -18.74
C LYS A 488 -15.98 -0.67 -17.59
N PRO A 489 -15.63 -1.96 -17.64
CA PRO A 489 -14.79 -2.58 -16.62
C PRO A 489 -13.46 -1.83 -16.47
N ALA A 490 -12.99 -1.72 -15.23
CA ALA A 490 -11.69 -1.15 -14.88
C ALA A 490 -10.66 -2.25 -14.55
N HIS A 491 -10.91 -3.44 -15.07
CA HIS A 491 -10.07 -4.62 -14.89
C HIS A 491 -10.25 -5.56 -16.07
N LYS A 492 -9.29 -6.48 -16.23
CA LYS A 492 -9.35 -7.55 -17.21
C LYS A 492 -10.58 -8.44 -16.99
N MET A 493 -11.29 -8.71 -18.08
CA MET A 493 -12.46 -9.58 -18.09
C MET A 493 -12.07 -11.02 -18.47
N HIS A 494 -12.73 -11.99 -17.84
CA HIS A 494 -12.57 -13.42 -18.10
C HIS A 494 -13.70 -13.93 -18.98
N VAL A 495 -13.37 -14.40 -20.18
CA VAL A 495 -14.35 -15.00 -21.09
C VAL A 495 -14.78 -16.38 -20.58
N CYS A 496 -16.08 -16.68 -20.67
CA CYS A 496 -16.61 -17.99 -20.31
C CYS A 496 -16.00 -19.08 -21.20
N LYS A 497 -15.23 -19.99 -20.61
CA LYS A 497 -14.57 -21.10 -21.31
C LYS A 497 -15.54 -22.08 -22.00
N GLY A 498 -16.82 -22.09 -21.61
CA GLY A 498 -17.83 -22.97 -22.19
C GLY A 498 -18.35 -22.46 -23.53
N CYS A 499 -18.98 -21.28 -23.52
CA CYS A 499 -19.65 -20.73 -24.71
C CYS A 499 -18.83 -19.66 -25.46
N TRP A 500 -17.87 -19.00 -24.80
CA TRP A 500 -17.11 -17.87 -25.35
C TRP A 500 -17.93 -16.62 -25.75
N LEU A 501 -19.21 -16.57 -25.36
CA LEU A 501 -20.13 -15.48 -25.73
C LEU A 501 -20.25 -14.38 -24.67
N VAL A 502 -19.84 -14.65 -23.43
CA VAL A 502 -19.94 -13.71 -22.31
C VAL A 502 -18.61 -13.62 -21.57
N ALA A 503 -18.35 -12.44 -21.00
CA ALA A 503 -17.18 -12.19 -20.17
C ALA A 503 -17.59 -11.81 -18.74
N TYR A 504 -16.76 -12.09 -17.75
CA TYR A 504 -17.01 -11.81 -16.35
C TYR A 504 -15.85 -11.07 -15.71
N CYS A 505 -16.13 -10.26 -14.70
CA CYS A 505 -15.10 -9.61 -13.91
C CYS A 505 -14.15 -10.61 -13.26
N GLY A 506 -14.68 -11.76 -12.82
CA GLY A 506 -13.93 -12.81 -12.15
C GLY A 506 -14.83 -14.01 -11.85
N SER A 507 -14.28 -15.00 -11.13
CA SER A 507 -14.97 -16.25 -10.77
C SER A 507 -16.27 -15.99 -10.01
N ARG A 508 -16.30 -14.99 -9.12
CA ARG A 508 -17.49 -14.62 -8.33
C ARG A 508 -18.66 -14.18 -9.21
N CYS A 509 -18.41 -13.31 -10.19
CA CYS A 509 -19.46 -12.87 -11.12
C CYS A 509 -19.92 -14.03 -12.02
N GLN A 510 -19.00 -14.88 -12.46
CA GLN A 510 -19.35 -16.07 -13.23
C GLN A 510 -20.23 -17.03 -12.43
N ALA A 511 -19.89 -17.32 -11.17
CA ALA A 511 -20.67 -18.20 -10.30
C ALA A 511 -22.08 -17.63 -10.05
N ASN A 512 -22.19 -16.33 -9.75
CA ASN A 512 -23.47 -15.67 -9.58
C ASN A 512 -24.33 -15.74 -10.84
N ASP A 513 -23.77 -15.48 -12.02
CA ASP A 513 -24.49 -15.58 -13.28
C ASP A 513 -24.87 -17.02 -13.65
N TRP A 514 -24.04 -17.97 -13.28
CA TRP A 514 -24.30 -19.39 -13.43
C TRP A 514 -25.51 -19.84 -12.61
N GLU A 515 -25.57 -19.44 -11.35
CA GLU A 515 -26.60 -19.86 -10.39
C GLU A 515 -27.89 -19.06 -10.52
N LYS A 516 -27.77 -17.73 -10.59
CA LYS A 516 -28.89 -16.78 -10.50
C LYS A 516 -29.23 -16.14 -11.84
N GLY A 517 -28.25 -15.99 -12.73
CA GLY A 517 -28.41 -15.29 -14.01
C GLY A 517 -28.94 -16.16 -15.14
N GLY A 518 -29.07 -17.47 -14.91
CA GLY A 518 -29.56 -18.41 -15.90
C GLY A 518 -28.51 -18.77 -16.96
N HIS A 519 -27.26 -18.31 -16.83
CA HIS A 519 -26.20 -18.64 -17.80
C HIS A 519 -26.02 -20.15 -17.97
N LYS A 520 -26.24 -20.93 -16.91
CA LYS A 520 -26.23 -22.41 -16.96
C LYS A 520 -27.13 -22.99 -18.06
N ARG A 521 -28.26 -22.36 -18.38
CA ARG A 521 -29.20 -22.82 -19.42
C ARG A 521 -28.73 -22.47 -20.84
N HIS A 522 -27.98 -21.39 -20.98
CA HIS A 522 -27.54 -20.85 -22.27
C HIS A 522 -26.10 -21.18 -22.61
N CYS A 523 -25.30 -21.58 -21.60
CA CYS A 523 -23.93 -22.03 -21.78
C CYS A 523 -23.94 -23.38 -22.49
N ARG A 524 -24.02 -23.32 -23.81
CA ARG A 524 -23.77 -24.48 -24.67
C ARG A 524 -22.30 -24.84 -24.46
N ARG A 525 -22.03 -25.87 -23.65
CA ARG A 525 -20.76 -26.57 -23.74
C ARG A 525 -20.65 -26.97 -25.21
N ARG A 526 -19.65 -26.47 -25.93
CA ARG A 526 -19.25 -27.11 -27.17
C ARG A 526 -18.88 -28.54 -26.77
N THR A 527 -19.84 -29.45 -26.86
CA THR A 527 -19.55 -30.86 -27.14
C THR A 527 -18.92 -30.85 -28.53
N ALA A 528 -17.63 -30.58 -28.55
CA ALA A 528 -16.71 -31.01 -29.58
C ALA A 528 -15.97 -32.20 -28.97
#